data_AF-A0A023GZL5-F1
#
_entry.id   AF-A0A023GZL5-F1
#
_cell.length_a   1.000
_cell.length_b   1.000
_cell.length_c   1.000
_cell.angle_alpha   90.00
_cell.angle_beta   90.00
_cell.angle_gamma   90.00
#
_symmetry.space_group_name_H-M   'P 1'
#
loop_
_entity.id
_entity.type
_entity.pdbx_description
1 polymer ?
#
loop_
_entity_poly.entity_id
_entity_poly.type
_entity_poly.pdbx_seq_one_letter_code
_entity_poly.pdbx_strand_id
1 'polypeptide(L)'
;QPNAMGGREVGALSNLLAAHLDLDNEQHRHLVADFWQAPQPLAAEVGVKACDAADAILGGRIKAIWIMATNPVVSLPEADKFRRALATCDLVIVSDCSVDSDTVKCADIVLPAQGWGEKSGTVTNSERRISRQRALMPALGQAKPDWWILSQVAKRMGLTGFDYQHARDIFNEHIALTAYRNDTSQDVSENNQPRHLNLAKDL
;
A
#
# COMPACT_ATOMS: atom_id res chain seq x y z
N GLN A 1 4.23 -8.53 10.90
CA GLN A 1 4.52 -7.97 9.55
C GLN A 1 5.75 -7.06 9.64
N PRO A 2 6.76 -7.24 8.78
CA PRO A 2 8.01 -6.47 8.87
C PRO A 2 7.90 -5.02 8.39
N ASN A 3 6.91 -4.69 7.54
CA ASN A 3 6.76 -3.37 6.91
C ASN A 3 5.40 -2.71 7.17
N ALA A 4 4.78 -2.99 8.33
CA ALA A 4 3.47 -2.39 8.64
C ALA A 4 3.54 -0.86 8.73
N MET A 5 4.67 -0.30 9.19
CA MET A 5 4.89 1.15 9.22
C MET A 5 5.06 1.73 7.82
N GLY A 6 5.86 1.10 6.97
CA GLY A 6 6.04 1.54 5.58
C GLY A 6 4.74 1.54 4.79
N GLY A 7 3.85 0.58 5.04
CA GLY A 7 2.49 0.59 4.46
C GLY A 7 1.71 1.87 4.81
N ARG A 8 1.80 2.35 6.05
CA ARG A 8 1.15 3.61 6.47
C ARG A 8 1.80 4.84 5.86
N GLU A 9 3.13 4.85 5.74
CA GLU A 9 3.89 5.93 5.11
C GLU A 9 3.48 6.16 3.64
N VAL A 10 3.13 5.10 2.93
CA VAL A 10 2.76 5.15 1.51
C VAL A 10 1.24 5.14 1.25
N GLY A 11 0.42 5.32 2.30
CA GLY A 11 -1.04 5.42 2.13
C GLY A 11 -1.76 4.10 1.89
N ALA A 12 -1.20 2.95 2.31
CA ALA A 12 -1.87 1.65 2.22
C ALA A 12 -2.94 1.45 3.32
N LEU A 13 -3.76 2.47 3.54
CA LEU A 13 -4.93 2.50 4.42
C LEU A 13 -6.10 3.16 3.69
N SER A 14 -7.32 2.77 4.02
CA SER A 14 -8.50 3.27 3.29
C SER A 14 -8.83 4.75 3.57
N ASN A 15 -8.16 5.37 4.53
CA ASN A 15 -8.43 6.73 5.01
C ASN A 15 -7.19 7.66 4.97
N LEU A 16 -6.09 7.24 4.36
CA LEU A 16 -4.82 7.97 4.39
C LEU A 16 -4.21 8.03 2.99
N LEU A 17 -3.69 9.18 2.60
CA LEU A 17 -2.92 9.36 1.39
C LEU A 17 -1.43 9.03 1.65
N ALA A 18 -0.63 8.97 0.58
CA ALA A 18 0.81 8.83 0.71
C ALA A 18 1.42 10.02 1.48
N ALA A 19 2.62 9.81 2.05
CA ALA A 19 3.33 10.80 2.87
C ALA A 19 2.58 11.22 4.16
N HIS A 20 1.77 10.33 4.73
CA HIS A 20 0.95 10.58 5.93
C HIS A 20 -0.04 11.74 5.79
N LEU A 21 -0.42 12.07 4.56
CA LEU A 21 -1.39 13.12 4.31
C LEU A 21 -2.81 12.60 4.57
N ASP A 22 -3.58 13.32 5.37
CA ASP A 22 -4.97 12.98 5.69
C ASP A 22 -5.89 13.08 4.46
N LEU A 23 -6.74 12.06 4.25
CA LEU A 23 -7.67 12.00 3.13
C LEU A 23 -8.83 13.00 3.28
N ASP A 24 -9.27 13.29 4.50
CA ASP A 24 -10.37 14.22 4.79
C ASP A 24 -9.98 15.69 4.58
N ASN A 25 -8.67 16.00 4.64
CA ASN A 25 -8.14 17.32 4.37
C ASN A 25 -8.10 17.63 2.86
N GLU A 26 -8.88 18.63 2.45
CA GLU A 26 -8.95 19.08 1.05
C GLU A 26 -7.61 19.57 0.49
N GLN A 27 -6.82 20.29 1.30
CA GLN A 27 -5.51 20.80 0.87
C GLN A 27 -4.54 19.65 0.62
N HIS A 28 -4.59 18.61 1.44
CA HIS A 28 -3.80 17.40 1.25
C HIS A 28 -4.18 16.67 -0.05
N ARG A 29 -5.48 16.51 -0.32
CA ARG A 29 -5.95 15.93 -1.58
C ARG A 29 -5.47 16.73 -2.79
N HIS A 30 -5.58 18.06 -2.74
CA HIS A 30 -5.08 18.92 -3.81
C HIS A 30 -3.56 18.83 -3.98
N LEU A 31 -2.78 18.80 -2.89
CA LEU A 31 -1.32 18.68 -2.95
C LEU A 31 -0.89 17.39 -3.67
N VAL A 32 -1.49 16.25 -3.31
CA VAL A 32 -1.18 14.95 -3.92
C VAL A 32 -1.67 14.90 -5.38
N ALA A 33 -2.88 15.40 -5.65
CA ALA A 33 -3.42 15.48 -7.01
C ALA A 33 -2.53 16.34 -7.92
N ASP A 34 -2.09 17.50 -7.44
CA ASP A 34 -1.17 18.39 -8.14
C ASP A 34 0.17 17.70 -8.42
N PHE A 35 0.76 17.06 -7.40
CA PHE A 35 2.06 16.38 -7.52
C PHE A 35 2.03 15.26 -8.57
N TRP A 36 1.01 14.42 -8.54
CA TRP A 36 0.83 13.32 -9.49
C TRP A 36 0.21 13.74 -10.83
N GLN A 37 -0.19 15.01 -10.97
CA GLN A 37 -0.95 15.49 -12.13
C GLN A 37 -2.17 14.61 -12.39
N ALA A 38 -2.89 14.28 -11.31
CA ALA A 38 -3.97 13.32 -11.35
C ALA A 38 -5.05 13.76 -12.36
N PRO A 39 -5.52 12.86 -13.25
CA PRO A 39 -6.48 13.21 -14.30
C PRO A 39 -7.88 13.54 -13.74
N GLN A 40 -8.13 13.20 -12.49
CA GLN A 40 -9.36 13.47 -11.74
C GLN A 40 -9.01 13.87 -10.30
N PRO A 41 -9.84 14.67 -9.64
CA PRO A 41 -9.66 14.96 -8.22
C PRO A 41 -9.67 13.68 -7.38
N LEU A 42 -8.85 13.65 -6.32
CA LEU A 42 -8.87 12.54 -5.36
C LEU A 42 -10.18 12.57 -4.57
N ALA A 43 -10.81 11.40 -4.42
CA ALA A 43 -12.06 11.26 -3.68
C ALA A 43 -11.87 11.65 -2.20
N ALA A 44 -12.87 12.32 -1.62
CA ALA A 44 -12.89 12.65 -0.19
C ALA A 44 -13.44 11.51 0.68
N GLU A 45 -14.08 10.52 0.07
CA GLU A 45 -14.72 9.42 0.79
C GLU A 45 -13.71 8.39 1.27
N VAL A 46 -13.81 8.01 2.54
CA VAL A 46 -13.01 6.93 3.12
C VAL A 46 -13.39 5.61 2.45
N GLY A 47 -12.38 4.90 1.95
CA GLY A 47 -12.56 3.59 1.34
C GLY A 47 -13.00 2.51 2.34
N VAL A 48 -13.48 1.40 1.81
CA VAL A 48 -13.89 0.23 2.60
C VAL A 48 -12.69 -0.38 3.32
N LYS A 49 -12.82 -0.62 4.63
CA LYS A 49 -11.78 -1.30 5.42
C LYS A 49 -11.74 -2.79 5.07
N ALA A 50 -10.57 -3.41 5.19
CA ALA A 50 -10.39 -4.83 4.86
C ALA A 50 -11.37 -5.77 5.59
N CYS A 51 -11.67 -5.52 6.86
CA CYS A 51 -12.63 -6.32 7.63
C CYS A 51 -14.08 -6.18 7.13
N ASP A 52 -14.42 -5.07 6.48
CA ASP A 52 -15.76 -4.77 5.99
C ASP A 52 -15.93 -5.15 4.51
N ALA A 53 -14.85 -5.57 3.84
CA ALA A 53 -14.85 -5.85 2.40
C ALA A 53 -15.76 -7.03 2.03
N ALA A 54 -15.89 -8.04 2.90
CA ALA A 54 -16.83 -9.15 2.66
C ALA A 54 -18.28 -8.66 2.55
N ASP A 55 -18.73 -7.79 3.46
CA ASP A 55 -20.07 -7.20 3.41
C ASP A 55 -20.24 -6.29 2.20
N ALA A 56 -19.20 -5.54 1.83
CA ALA A 56 -19.22 -4.67 0.67
C ALA A 56 -19.37 -5.46 -0.64
N ILE A 57 -18.72 -6.62 -0.76
CA ILE A 57 -18.85 -7.51 -1.92
C ILE A 57 -20.24 -8.14 -1.95
N LEU A 58 -20.69 -8.74 -0.84
CA LEU A 58 -22.00 -9.39 -0.75
C LEU A 58 -23.16 -8.40 -0.97
N GLY A 59 -22.99 -7.15 -0.54
CA GLY A 59 -23.92 -6.05 -0.82
C GLY A 59 -23.82 -5.44 -2.22
N GLY A 60 -22.93 -5.95 -3.08
CA GLY A 60 -22.75 -5.51 -4.47
C GLY A 60 -22.03 -4.17 -4.65
N ARG A 61 -21.51 -3.56 -3.59
CA ARG A 61 -20.76 -2.29 -3.63
C ARG A 61 -19.36 -2.48 -4.22
N ILE A 62 -18.73 -3.61 -3.93
CA ILE A 62 -17.45 -4.02 -4.53
C ILE A 62 -17.72 -5.10 -5.56
N LYS A 63 -17.35 -4.83 -6.81
CA LYS A 63 -17.47 -5.77 -7.93
C LYS A 63 -16.16 -6.40 -8.36
N ALA A 64 -15.05 -5.73 -8.08
CA ALA A 64 -13.72 -6.26 -8.31
C ALA A 64 -12.86 -6.05 -7.06
N ILE A 65 -12.06 -7.06 -6.70
CA ILE A 65 -11.10 -6.98 -5.60
C ILE A 65 -9.74 -7.50 -6.06
N TRP A 66 -8.68 -6.76 -5.74
CA TRP A 66 -7.31 -7.19 -5.94
C TRP A 66 -6.61 -7.38 -4.59
N ILE A 67 -6.31 -8.63 -4.26
CA ILE A 67 -5.64 -9.04 -3.02
C ILE A 67 -4.16 -9.25 -3.30
N MET A 68 -3.29 -8.58 -2.54
CA MET A 68 -1.84 -8.60 -2.77
C MET A 68 -1.10 -9.07 -1.52
N ALA A 69 -0.31 -10.14 -1.64
CA ALA A 69 0.59 -10.66 -0.61
C ALA A 69 -0.05 -10.86 0.78
N THR A 70 -1.31 -11.31 0.81
CA THR A 70 -2.05 -11.64 2.04
C THR A 70 -3.05 -12.77 1.78
N ASN A 71 -3.43 -13.50 2.82
CA ASN A 71 -4.33 -14.65 2.75
C ASN A 71 -5.60 -14.44 3.61
N PRO A 72 -6.52 -13.53 3.20
CA PRO A 72 -7.66 -13.11 4.02
C PRO A 72 -8.62 -14.25 4.37
N VAL A 73 -8.74 -15.29 3.55
CA VAL A 73 -9.60 -16.46 3.86
C VAL A 73 -9.00 -17.38 4.94
N VAL A 74 -7.88 -16.97 5.55
CA VAL A 74 -7.27 -17.60 6.71
C VAL A 74 -7.03 -16.59 7.83
N SER A 75 -6.56 -15.38 7.48
CA SER A 75 -6.06 -14.41 8.47
C SER A 75 -7.06 -13.35 8.92
N LEU A 76 -8.15 -13.11 8.17
CA LEU A 76 -9.18 -12.14 8.58
C LEU A 76 -10.21 -12.78 9.52
N PRO A 77 -10.83 -11.97 10.41
CA PRO A 77 -12.03 -12.42 11.12
C PRO A 77 -13.12 -12.79 10.13
N GLU A 78 -14.01 -13.73 10.51
CA GLU A 78 -15.07 -14.22 9.63
C GLU A 78 -14.55 -14.73 8.27
N ALA A 79 -13.42 -15.45 8.27
CA ALA A 79 -12.76 -15.95 7.06
C ALA A 79 -13.70 -16.72 6.10
N ASP A 80 -14.62 -17.53 6.63
CA ASP A 80 -15.62 -18.25 5.84
C ASP A 80 -16.62 -17.31 5.15
N LYS A 81 -16.98 -16.20 5.78
CA LYS A 81 -17.79 -15.15 5.16
C LYS A 81 -17.00 -14.48 4.04
N PHE A 82 -15.72 -14.18 4.26
CA PHE A 82 -14.87 -13.61 3.23
C PHE A 82 -14.73 -14.55 2.03
N ARG A 83 -14.52 -15.85 2.27
CA ARG A 83 -14.49 -16.88 1.22
C ARG A 83 -15.79 -16.90 0.41
N ARG A 84 -16.96 -16.88 1.07
CA ARG A 84 -18.26 -16.80 0.38
C ARG A 84 -18.40 -15.52 -0.43
N ALA A 85 -17.95 -14.39 0.10
CA ALA A 85 -17.98 -13.12 -0.60
C ALA A 85 -17.14 -13.16 -1.88
N LEU A 86 -15.91 -13.70 -1.82
CA LEU A 86 -15.06 -13.86 -3.01
C LEU A 86 -15.72 -14.74 -4.08
N ALA A 87 -16.40 -15.82 -3.69
CA ALA A 87 -17.11 -16.69 -4.63
C ALA A 87 -18.29 -16.00 -5.36
N THR A 88 -18.77 -14.86 -4.85
CA THR A 88 -19.84 -14.05 -5.45
C THR A 88 -19.34 -12.75 -6.08
N CYS A 89 -18.04 -12.45 -5.99
CA CYS A 89 -17.47 -11.23 -6.55
C CYS A 89 -17.33 -11.38 -8.07
N ASP A 90 -17.59 -10.32 -8.83
CA ASP A 90 -17.56 -10.40 -10.30
C ASP A 90 -16.13 -10.57 -10.83
N LEU A 91 -15.12 -10.14 -10.07
CA LEU A 91 -13.70 -10.32 -10.38
C LEU A 91 -12.81 -10.36 -9.13
N VAL A 92 -12.08 -11.45 -8.95
CA VAL A 92 -11.08 -11.64 -7.89
C VAL A 92 -9.68 -11.80 -8.50
N ILE A 93 -8.81 -10.83 -8.24
CA ILE A 93 -7.40 -10.85 -8.65
C ILE A 93 -6.55 -11.13 -7.41
N VAL A 94 -5.60 -12.07 -7.51
CA VAL A 94 -4.66 -12.38 -6.42
C VAL A 94 -3.22 -12.29 -6.92
N SER A 95 -2.43 -11.41 -6.30
CA SER A 95 -0.98 -11.31 -6.50
C SER A 95 -0.26 -11.96 -5.32
N ASP A 96 0.31 -13.15 -5.52
CA ASP A 96 0.91 -13.95 -4.45
C ASP A 96 2.19 -14.65 -4.98
N CYS A 97 3.13 -14.93 -4.08
CA CYS A 97 4.33 -15.70 -4.37
C CYS A 97 4.16 -17.19 -4.08
N SER A 98 3.07 -17.58 -3.39
CA SER A 98 2.74 -18.97 -3.07
C SER A 98 1.48 -19.42 -3.79
N VAL A 99 1.60 -20.50 -4.55
CA VAL A 99 0.45 -21.16 -5.19
C VAL A 99 -0.44 -21.89 -4.18
N ASP A 100 0.08 -22.21 -2.99
CA ASP A 100 -0.63 -22.95 -1.95
C ASP A 100 -1.49 -22.05 -1.05
N SER A 101 -1.45 -20.73 -1.26
CA SER A 101 -2.29 -19.76 -0.54
C SER A 101 -3.78 -20.08 -0.74
N ASP A 102 -4.54 -20.20 0.35
CA ASP A 102 -5.97 -20.53 0.26
C ASP A 102 -6.79 -19.44 -0.43
N THR A 103 -6.29 -18.20 -0.47
CA THR A 103 -6.91 -17.10 -1.21
C THR A 103 -6.69 -17.24 -2.71
N VAL A 104 -5.56 -17.81 -3.16
CA VAL A 104 -5.29 -18.07 -4.59
C VAL A 104 -6.34 -19.02 -5.18
N LYS A 105 -6.82 -19.99 -4.39
CA LYS A 105 -7.89 -20.92 -4.80
C LYS A 105 -9.25 -20.25 -5.04
N CYS A 106 -9.41 -19.00 -4.60
CA CYS A 106 -10.62 -18.19 -4.78
C CYS A 106 -10.49 -17.17 -5.92
N ALA A 107 -9.37 -17.13 -6.65
CA ALA A 107 -9.08 -16.10 -7.64
C ALA A 107 -9.58 -16.48 -9.04
N ASP A 108 -10.06 -15.49 -9.78
CA ASP A 108 -10.25 -15.61 -11.24
C ASP A 108 -8.94 -15.39 -11.99
N ILE A 109 -8.09 -14.50 -11.46
CA ILE A 109 -6.78 -14.16 -12.03
C ILE A 109 -5.72 -14.26 -10.94
N VAL A 110 -4.67 -15.03 -11.23
CA VAL A 110 -3.49 -15.14 -10.36
C VAL A 110 -2.30 -14.48 -11.04
N LEU A 111 -1.68 -13.53 -10.36
CA LEU A 111 -0.50 -12.80 -10.84
C LEU A 111 0.71 -13.26 -10.02
N PRO A 112 1.73 -13.90 -10.64
CA PRO A 112 2.88 -14.41 -9.90
C PRO A 112 3.74 -13.26 -9.38
N ALA A 113 3.72 -13.08 -8.07
CA ALA A 113 4.47 -12.03 -7.37
C ALA A 113 5.81 -12.57 -6.86
N GLN A 114 6.81 -11.70 -6.79
CA GLN A 114 8.10 -12.05 -6.19
C GLN A 114 7.96 -12.41 -4.71
N GLY A 115 8.69 -13.42 -4.25
CA GLY A 115 8.87 -13.72 -2.84
C GLY A 115 9.80 -12.73 -2.13
N TRP A 116 9.85 -12.75 -0.79
CA TRP A 116 10.68 -11.82 -0.02
C TRP A 116 12.17 -11.83 -0.45
N GLY A 117 12.76 -13.02 -0.65
CA GLY A 117 14.16 -13.17 -1.08
C GLY A 117 14.46 -12.64 -2.48
N GLU A 118 13.44 -12.44 -3.32
CA GLU A 118 13.56 -11.95 -4.70
C GLU A 118 13.36 -10.43 -4.80
N LYS A 119 12.68 -9.85 -3.81
CA LYS A 119 12.34 -8.42 -3.80
C LYS A 119 13.55 -7.55 -3.49
N SER A 120 13.55 -6.37 -4.12
CA SER A 120 14.49 -5.29 -3.84
C SER A 120 13.70 -4.02 -3.55
N GLY A 121 13.82 -3.47 -2.34
CA GLY A 121 13.18 -2.21 -1.95
C GLY A 121 13.63 -1.72 -0.57
N THR A 122 12.75 -1.02 0.11
CA THR A 122 12.95 -0.58 1.50
C THR A 122 11.87 -1.16 2.40
N VAL A 123 12.20 -1.29 3.67
CA VAL A 123 11.27 -1.72 4.72
C VAL A 123 11.44 -0.78 5.91
N THR A 124 10.32 -0.24 6.40
CA THR A 124 10.26 0.56 7.62
C THR A 124 9.77 -0.29 8.78
N ASN A 125 10.62 -0.46 9.78
CA ASN A 125 10.33 -1.28 10.96
C ASN A 125 9.52 -0.51 12.02
N SER A 126 9.24 -1.14 13.16
CA SER A 126 8.43 -0.56 14.24
C SER A 126 9.03 0.69 14.90
N GLU A 127 10.36 0.83 14.91
CA GLU A 127 11.03 2.04 15.41
C GLU A 127 11.17 3.12 14.33
N ARG A 128 10.47 2.96 13.19
CA ARG A 128 10.48 3.88 12.04
C ARG A 128 11.82 3.96 11.32
N ARG A 129 12.69 2.97 11.50
CA ARG A 129 13.95 2.88 10.75
C ARG A 129 13.67 2.30 9.36
N ILE A 130 14.04 3.08 8.35
CA ILE A 130 14.05 2.63 6.96
C ILE A 130 15.32 1.79 6.73
N SER A 131 15.14 0.56 6.31
CA SER A 131 16.22 -0.38 5.98
C SER A 131 16.17 -0.76 4.50
N ARG A 132 17.34 -0.98 3.89
CA ARG A 132 17.44 -1.39 2.49
C ARG A 132 17.38 -2.91 2.36
N GLN A 133 16.33 -3.42 1.72
CA GLN A 133 16.21 -4.83 1.37
C GLN A 133 16.80 -5.10 -0.02
N ARG A 134 17.86 -5.91 -0.11
CA ARG A 134 18.42 -6.36 -1.39
C ARG A 134 17.85 -7.73 -1.76
N ALA A 135 17.67 -7.96 -3.06
CA ALA A 135 17.35 -9.30 -3.55
C ALA A 135 18.52 -10.23 -3.22
N LEU A 136 18.19 -11.38 -2.62
CA LEU A 136 19.13 -12.45 -2.28
C LEU A 136 19.23 -13.47 -3.41
N MET A 137 18.20 -13.56 -4.25
CA MET A 137 18.11 -14.49 -5.36
C MET A 137 17.36 -13.87 -6.55
N PRO A 138 17.58 -14.36 -7.78
CA PRO A 138 16.78 -13.93 -8.93
C PRO A 138 15.31 -14.35 -8.76
N ALA A 139 14.42 -13.67 -9.49
CA ALA A 139 13.00 -14.00 -9.53
C ALA A 139 12.79 -15.43 -9.99
N LEU A 140 11.89 -16.17 -9.33
CA LEU A 140 11.54 -17.52 -9.75
C LEU A 140 10.52 -17.50 -10.89
N GLY A 141 10.80 -18.28 -11.94
CA GLY A 141 9.92 -18.41 -13.10
C GLY A 141 9.56 -17.06 -13.72
N GLN A 142 8.26 -16.75 -13.77
CA GLN A 142 7.73 -15.51 -14.35
C GLN A 142 7.39 -14.46 -13.29
N ALA A 143 7.78 -14.66 -12.03
CA ALA A 143 7.44 -13.76 -10.95
C ALA A 143 7.94 -12.33 -11.21
N LYS A 144 7.09 -11.35 -10.91
CA LYS A 144 7.39 -9.92 -11.06
C LYS A 144 7.21 -9.20 -9.73
N PRO A 145 7.95 -8.11 -9.48
CA PRO A 145 7.71 -7.30 -8.29
C PRO A 145 6.31 -6.67 -8.37
N ASP A 146 5.65 -6.51 -7.22
CA ASP A 146 4.28 -6.00 -7.14
C ASP A 146 4.11 -4.63 -7.83
N TRP A 147 5.10 -3.73 -7.67
CA TRP A 147 5.08 -2.43 -8.31
C TRP A 147 5.09 -2.50 -9.84
N TRP A 148 5.77 -3.49 -10.41
CA TRP A 148 5.80 -3.69 -11.86
C TRP A 148 4.44 -4.16 -12.34
N ILE A 149 3.82 -5.11 -11.62
CA ILE A 149 2.50 -5.64 -11.94
C ILE A 149 1.47 -4.49 -11.93
N LEU A 150 1.43 -3.68 -10.87
CA LEU A 150 0.58 -2.49 -10.77
C LEU A 150 0.82 -1.52 -11.94
N SER A 151 2.08 -1.23 -12.25
CA SER A 151 2.46 -0.33 -13.35
C SER A 151 1.98 -0.86 -14.71
N GLN A 152 2.06 -2.17 -14.95
CA GLN A 152 1.61 -2.78 -16.20
C GLN A 152 0.10 -2.75 -16.37
N VAL A 153 -0.65 -2.90 -15.28
CA VAL A 153 -2.12 -2.77 -15.29
C VAL A 153 -2.50 -1.31 -15.52
N ALA A 154 -1.92 -0.37 -14.78
CA ALA A 154 -2.20 1.06 -14.94
C ALA A 154 -1.97 1.56 -16.38
N LYS A 155 -0.85 1.17 -16.99
CA LYS A 155 -0.56 1.50 -18.40
C LYS A 155 -1.60 0.94 -19.37
N ARG A 156 -2.05 -0.30 -19.17
CA ARG A 156 -3.08 -0.93 -20.01
C ARG A 156 -4.46 -0.30 -19.82
N MET A 157 -4.70 0.33 -18.67
CA MET A 157 -5.87 1.17 -18.40
C MET A 157 -5.75 2.58 -19.00
N GLY A 158 -4.64 2.91 -19.67
CA GLY A 158 -4.41 4.21 -20.30
C GLY A 158 -3.89 5.29 -19.35
N LEU A 159 -3.44 4.92 -18.15
CA LEU A 159 -2.83 5.87 -17.20
C LEU A 159 -1.35 6.12 -17.54
N THR A 160 -0.88 7.32 -17.23
CA THR A 160 0.53 7.75 -17.37
C THR A 160 1.19 7.85 -15.99
N GLY A 161 2.52 8.03 -15.94
CA GLY A 161 3.26 8.14 -14.67
C GLY A 161 3.70 6.81 -14.05
N PHE A 162 3.60 5.70 -14.79
CA PHE A 162 3.94 4.35 -14.32
C PHE A 162 5.20 3.76 -15.01
N ASP A 163 6.07 4.60 -15.54
CA ASP A 163 7.27 4.22 -16.32
C ASP A 163 8.49 3.84 -15.49
N TYR A 164 8.27 3.37 -14.26
CA TYR A 164 9.32 2.92 -13.34
C TYR A 164 10.13 1.76 -13.93
N GLN A 165 11.46 1.86 -13.85
CA GLN A 165 12.38 0.81 -14.26
C GLN A 165 12.91 0.05 -13.03
N HIS A 166 13.03 0.75 -11.90
CA HIS A 166 13.55 0.21 -10.65
C HIS A 166 12.76 0.71 -9.45
N ALA A 167 12.76 -0.07 -8.35
CA ALA A 167 12.15 0.35 -7.08
C ALA A 167 12.73 1.66 -6.53
N ARG A 168 13.96 2.03 -6.94
CA ARG A 168 14.56 3.34 -6.62
C ARG A 168 13.76 4.49 -7.21
N ASP A 169 13.19 4.34 -8.39
CA ASP A 169 12.46 5.41 -9.07
C ASP A 169 11.21 5.76 -8.25
N ILE A 170 10.51 4.74 -7.74
CA ILE A 170 9.37 4.87 -6.82
C ILE A 170 9.80 5.48 -5.49
N PHE A 171 10.93 5.06 -4.93
CA PHE A 171 11.45 5.64 -3.69
C PHE A 171 11.83 7.11 -3.86
N ASN A 172 12.40 7.48 -5.01
CA ASN A 172 12.71 8.87 -5.33
C ASN A 172 11.43 9.70 -5.50
N GLU A 173 10.38 9.16 -6.11
CA GLU A 173 9.07 9.82 -6.16
C GLU A 173 8.49 10.02 -4.76
N HIS A 174 8.57 9.00 -3.90
CA HIS A 174 8.15 9.12 -2.51
C HIS A 174 8.92 10.22 -1.76
N ILE A 175 10.25 10.31 -1.94
CA ILE A 175 11.05 11.42 -1.40
C ILE A 175 10.53 12.76 -1.94
N ALA A 176 10.33 12.86 -3.26
CA ALA A 176 9.89 14.09 -3.89
C ALA A 176 8.50 14.54 -3.37
N LEU A 177 7.56 13.61 -3.22
CA LEU A 177 6.24 13.91 -2.65
C LEU A 177 6.34 14.36 -1.19
N THR A 178 7.13 13.66 -0.36
CA THR A 178 7.30 14.03 1.05
C THR A 178 7.98 15.39 1.25
N ALA A 179 8.70 15.90 0.24
CA ALA A 179 9.32 17.22 0.23
C ALA A 179 8.47 18.29 -0.48
N TYR A 180 7.42 17.89 -1.20
CA TYR A 180 6.70 18.77 -2.11
C TYR A 180 5.93 19.84 -1.34
N ARG A 181 6.25 21.12 -1.62
CA ARG A 181 5.67 22.30 -0.94
C ARG A 181 5.87 22.32 0.58
N ASN A 182 6.87 21.62 1.09
CA ASN A 182 7.34 21.84 2.45
C ASN A 182 7.99 23.22 2.54
N ASP A 183 7.42 24.10 3.34
CA ASP A 183 8.02 25.40 3.64
C ASP A 183 8.87 25.29 4.91
N THR A 184 10.15 25.64 4.80
CA THR A 184 11.09 25.70 5.94
C THR A 184 10.71 26.76 6.97
N SER A 185 9.76 27.65 6.67
CA SER A 185 9.22 28.63 7.63
C SER A 185 7.95 28.19 8.36
N GLN A 186 7.50 26.94 8.20
CA GLN A 186 6.46 26.40 9.09
C GLN A 186 7.03 26.26 10.49
N ASP A 187 6.51 27.04 11.44
CA ASP A 187 6.88 26.96 12.85
C ASP A 187 6.68 25.53 13.35
N VAL A 188 7.68 25.03 14.11
CA VAL A 188 7.53 23.78 14.85
C VAL A 188 6.30 23.92 15.73
N SER A 189 5.34 23.01 15.56
CA SER A 189 4.08 23.00 16.34
C SER A 189 4.32 23.41 17.79
N GLU A 190 3.68 24.50 18.24
CA GLU A 190 3.78 25.01 19.62
C GLU A 190 3.41 23.94 20.67
N ASN A 191 2.67 22.90 20.25
CA ASN A 191 2.22 21.80 21.10
C ASN A 191 3.25 20.68 21.27
N ASN A 192 4.31 20.63 20.45
CA ASN A 192 5.36 19.61 20.54
C ASN A 192 6.63 20.19 21.16
N GLN A 193 6.55 20.52 22.45
CA GLN A 193 7.77 20.75 23.23
C GLN A 193 8.44 19.41 23.57
N PRO A 194 9.68 19.14 23.13
CA PRO A 194 10.38 17.92 23.47
C PRO A 194 10.57 17.83 24.99
N ARG A 195 10.04 16.76 25.60
CA ARG A 195 10.30 16.44 27.01
C ARG A 195 11.60 15.65 27.09
N HIS A 196 12.65 16.28 27.58
CA HIS A 196 13.91 15.60 27.88
C HIS A 196 13.79 14.86 29.21
N LEU A 197 13.52 13.55 29.18
CA LEU A 197 13.62 12.68 30.35
C LEU A 197 15.10 12.34 30.60
N ASN A 198 15.66 12.87 31.68
CA ASN A 198 16.95 12.42 32.20
C ASN A 198 16.74 11.16 33.05
N LEU A 199 16.82 9.99 32.42
CA LEU A 199 16.67 8.68 33.08
C LEU A 199 17.84 8.31 33.99
N ALA A 200 18.91 9.13 34.04
CA ALA A 200 20.05 8.93 34.94
C ALA A 200 19.85 9.60 36.31
N LYS A 201 18.68 10.22 36.58
CA LYS A 201 18.36 10.79 37.90
C LYS A 201 17.57 9.85 38.82
N ASP A 202 17.03 8.74 38.29
CA ASP A 202 16.27 7.75 39.05
C ASP A 202 16.91 6.34 39.00
N LEU A 203 18.21 6.26 38.70
CA LEU A 203 19.09 5.09 38.86
C LEU A 203 20.24 5.46 39.79
#